data_AF-A0AAU8NIW0-F1
#
_entry.id   AF-A0AAU8NIW0-F1
#
_cell.length_a   1.000
_cell.length_b   1.000
_cell.length_c   1.000
_cell.angle_alpha   90.00
_cell.angle_beta   90.00
_cell.angle_gamma   90.00
#
_symmetry.space_group_name_H-M   'P 1'
#
loop_
_entity.id
_entity.type
_entity.pdbx_description
1 polymer ?
#
loop_
_entity_poly.entity_id
_entity_poly.type
_entity_poly.pdbx_seq_one_letter_code
_entity_poly.pdbx_strand_id
1 'polypeptide(L)'
;MMKWSTSLRIMLCTVLAACTLAVGFGGDQGEIAEAASDHYKFDFGAGAVENGYIGVSASTAYTPSKGFGFNTPANMRNVSASGSGVRSDAVQFLKFGTKSDNTFNVDLPNGLYEVKVILGNTSRASVAAEGVYQIMNMTGNGASDQFQIPVTDGQLNLLITEGKEGTAFTLSALEIRKLSNQPVTNRTIYIGGDSTVCNYYPLGSSVQGGWGQMLPSYVNNATFQVRNMATGGQIARGFRNDGQMEAILKYIKPGDYFILQLGINDTNAKNNTTEAQFKEIMRDMVRQAKSKGATVVLSTPQGRATDFNSANVHQAENRWYNASTRALAQEEGVTLMDLNKLSSAYFTSIGPAATLALYMNGDSLHPNRQGAAQLARIVAADLKRQGLNGF
;
A
#
# COMPACT_ATOMS: atom_id res chain seq x y z
N MET A 1 -11.18 -45.37 -67.70
CA MET A 1 -11.35 -46.85 -67.63
C MET A 1 -11.18 -47.23 -66.17
N MET A 2 -11.95 -48.06 -65.48
CA MET A 2 -13.17 -48.86 -65.66
C MET A 2 -13.57 -49.12 -64.18
N LYS A 3 -14.79 -48.83 -63.74
CA LYS A 3 -15.92 -49.78 -63.65
C LYS A 3 -15.59 -51.04 -62.80
N TRP A 4 -16.33 -51.53 -61.81
CA TRP A 4 -17.77 -51.50 -61.45
C TRP A 4 -17.97 -52.14 -60.05
N SER A 5 -18.93 -51.65 -59.25
CA SER A 5 -20.21 -52.31 -58.85
C SER A 5 -20.05 -53.33 -57.69
N THR A 6 -21.03 -53.63 -56.83
CA THR A 6 -22.50 -53.51 -56.85
C THR A 6 -23.00 -53.79 -55.42
N SER A 7 -24.07 -53.09 -55.00
CA SER A 7 -25.30 -53.58 -54.30
C SER A 7 -25.21 -54.59 -53.13
N LEU A 8 -26.07 -54.58 -52.10
CA LEU A 8 -27.53 -54.67 -52.17
C LEU A 8 -28.14 -54.76 -50.74
N ARG A 9 -29.14 -53.91 -50.43
CA ARG A 9 -30.41 -54.19 -49.68
C ARG A 9 -30.34 -54.60 -48.16
N ILE A 10 -31.32 -54.36 -47.28
CA ILE A 10 -32.77 -54.06 -47.39
C ILE A 10 -33.30 -53.58 -46.01
N MET A 11 -34.30 -52.67 -46.03
CA MET A 11 -35.47 -52.50 -45.13
C MET A 11 -35.26 -52.33 -43.60
N LEU A 12 -36.06 -51.53 -42.86
CA LEU A 12 -37.50 -51.31 -42.97
C LEU A 12 -37.91 -50.03 -42.16
N CYS A 13 -38.78 -49.19 -42.77
CA CYS A 13 -39.98 -48.51 -42.22
C CYS A 13 -39.94 -47.76 -40.86
N THR A 14 -40.61 -46.62 -40.62
CA THR A 14 -41.62 -45.83 -41.36
C THR A 14 -41.88 -44.52 -40.58
N VAL A 15 -42.06 -43.43 -41.34
CA VAL A 15 -43.13 -42.40 -41.26
C VAL A 15 -43.21 -41.42 -40.07
N LEU A 16 -43.10 -40.15 -40.50
CA LEU A 16 -43.51 -38.89 -39.87
C LEU A 16 -44.89 -38.91 -39.21
N ALA A 17 -45.03 -38.14 -38.13
CA ALA A 17 -46.20 -37.26 -37.96
C ALA A 17 -45.81 -36.03 -37.13
N ALA A 18 -45.89 -34.86 -37.77
CA ALA A 18 -45.89 -33.58 -37.08
C ALA A 18 -47.30 -33.33 -36.50
N CYS A 19 -47.38 -32.99 -35.22
CA CYS A 19 -48.58 -32.44 -34.59
C CYS A 19 -48.17 -31.21 -33.77
N THR A 20 -48.60 -30.04 -34.20
CA THR A 20 -48.65 -28.82 -33.40
C THR A 20 -49.80 -28.92 -32.40
N LEU A 21 -49.50 -28.79 -31.12
CA LEU A 21 -50.46 -28.49 -30.06
C LEU A 21 -49.85 -27.44 -29.13
N ALA A 22 -50.47 -26.26 -29.10
CA ALA A 22 -50.23 -25.25 -28.09
C ALA A 22 -51.01 -25.62 -26.82
N VAL A 23 -50.32 -25.72 -25.69
CA VAL A 23 -50.91 -25.61 -24.34
C VAL A 23 -49.86 -24.90 -23.47
N GLY A 24 -50.20 -23.73 -22.94
CA GLY A 24 -49.36 -23.02 -21.98
C GLY A 24 -49.59 -23.54 -20.56
N PHE A 25 -48.56 -23.50 -19.72
CA PHE A 25 -48.67 -23.43 -18.26
C PHE A 25 -47.35 -22.97 -17.65
N GLY A 26 -47.46 -22.09 -16.65
CA GLY A 26 -46.62 -22.11 -15.45
C GLY A 26 -45.26 -21.44 -15.57
N GLY A 27 -45.13 -20.27 -14.95
CA GLY A 27 -43.85 -19.59 -14.82
C GLY A 27 -42.83 -20.41 -14.03
N ASP A 28 -41.58 -20.19 -14.40
CA ASP A 28 -40.50 -20.07 -13.44
C ASP A 28 -39.67 -18.89 -13.95
N GLN A 29 -39.98 -17.68 -13.47
CA GLN A 29 -39.02 -16.58 -13.55
C GLN A 29 -37.91 -16.95 -12.59
N GLY A 30 -36.98 -17.78 -13.06
CA GLY A 30 -35.69 -17.92 -12.41
C GLY A 30 -35.13 -16.51 -12.29
N GLU A 31 -35.03 -16.01 -11.06
CA GLU A 31 -34.23 -14.86 -10.73
C GLU A 31 -32.86 -15.10 -11.36
N ILE A 32 -32.60 -14.38 -12.45
CA ILE A 32 -31.25 -14.14 -12.93
C ILE A 32 -30.60 -13.36 -11.80
N ALA A 33 -29.91 -14.07 -10.91
CA ALA A 33 -29.05 -13.48 -9.90
C ALA A 33 -28.14 -12.52 -10.64
N GLU A 34 -28.38 -11.23 -10.44
CA GLU A 34 -27.57 -10.16 -11.01
C GLU A 34 -26.15 -10.43 -10.54
N ALA A 35 -25.24 -10.73 -11.48
CA ALA A 35 -23.87 -11.06 -11.14
C ALA A 35 -23.32 -9.90 -10.32
N ALA A 36 -22.95 -10.16 -9.06
CA ALA A 36 -22.41 -9.15 -8.16
C ALA A 36 -21.26 -8.43 -8.89
N SER A 37 -21.32 -7.10 -8.96
CA SER A 37 -20.29 -6.33 -9.66
C SER A 37 -18.93 -6.63 -9.04
N ASP A 38 -17.98 -7.13 -9.83
CA ASP A 38 -16.60 -7.32 -9.38
C ASP A 38 -15.82 -5.99 -9.32
N HIS A 39 -16.48 -4.87 -9.66
CA HIS A 39 -15.89 -3.53 -9.70
C HIS A 39 -16.88 -2.45 -9.25
N TYR A 40 -16.59 -1.78 -8.13
CA TYR A 40 -17.35 -0.66 -7.61
C TYR A 40 -16.58 0.64 -7.82
N LYS A 41 -17.28 1.70 -8.22
CA LYS A 41 -16.71 3.03 -8.42
C LYS A 41 -17.59 4.06 -7.75
N PHE A 42 -17.04 4.80 -6.81
CA PHE A 42 -17.76 5.81 -6.03
C PHE A 42 -17.16 7.19 -6.28
N ASP A 43 -18.01 8.14 -6.63
CA ASP A 43 -17.69 9.54 -6.83
C ASP A 43 -18.28 10.33 -5.67
N PHE A 44 -17.42 10.92 -4.85
CA PHE A 44 -17.78 11.48 -3.55
C PHE A 44 -17.96 12.98 -3.63
N GLY A 45 -19.11 13.45 -3.16
CA GLY A 45 -19.43 14.86 -3.10
C GLY A 45 -20.90 15.12 -3.47
N ALA A 46 -21.22 16.39 -3.68
CA ALA A 46 -22.58 16.84 -4.01
C ALA A 46 -22.68 17.47 -5.40
N GLY A 47 -21.59 17.41 -6.17
CA GLY A 47 -21.49 17.90 -7.54
C GLY A 47 -22.06 16.93 -8.56
N ALA A 48 -21.64 17.12 -9.81
CA ALA A 48 -22.02 16.25 -10.91
C ALA A 48 -21.32 14.90 -10.75
N VAL A 49 -22.09 13.81 -10.90
CA VAL A 49 -21.56 12.45 -10.82
C VAL A 49 -20.96 12.07 -12.17
N GLU A 50 -19.70 11.66 -12.18
CA GLU A 50 -19.02 11.22 -13.39
C GLU A 50 -19.60 9.91 -13.95
N ASN A 51 -19.58 9.77 -15.27
CA ASN A 51 -20.13 8.60 -15.94
C ASN A 51 -19.43 7.31 -15.49
N GLY A 52 -20.23 6.29 -15.13
CA GLY A 52 -19.74 5.01 -14.63
C GLY A 52 -19.37 5.00 -13.15
N TYR A 53 -19.67 6.07 -12.41
CA TYR A 53 -19.53 6.14 -10.95
C TYR A 53 -20.90 6.22 -10.26
N ILE A 54 -20.94 5.71 -9.03
CA ILE A 54 -22.05 5.88 -8.10
C ILE A 54 -21.77 7.14 -7.29
N GLY A 55 -22.68 8.12 -7.35
CA GLY A 55 -22.58 9.35 -6.56
C GLY A 55 -22.83 9.10 -5.08
N VAL A 56 -21.94 9.59 -4.22
CA VAL A 56 -22.03 9.46 -2.76
C VAL A 56 -21.81 10.82 -2.11
N SER A 57 -22.89 11.47 -1.70
CA SER A 57 -22.81 12.70 -0.91
C SER A 57 -22.59 12.39 0.57
N ALA A 58 -22.10 13.36 1.33
CA ALA A 58 -21.87 13.27 2.78
C ALA A 58 -23.12 12.84 3.59
N SER A 59 -24.34 13.08 3.08
CA SER A 59 -25.59 12.67 3.74
C SER A 59 -26.02 11.24 3.38
N THR A 60 -25.28 10.55 2.50
CA THR A 60 -25.57 9.17 2.10
C THR A 60 -25.29 8.21 3.25
N ALA A 61 -26.29 7.99 4.10
CA ALA A 61 -26.23 7.01 5.18
C ALA A 61 -26.13 5.58 4.63
N TYR A 62 -25.31 4.76 5.27
CA TYR A 62 -25.29 3.32 5.04
C TYR A 62 -26.66 2.72 5.34
N THR A 63 -27.18 1.90 4.43
CA THR A 63 -28.31 1.02 4.68
C THR A 63 -28.02 -0.36 4.06
N PRO A 64 -28.40 -1.48 4.73
CA PRO A 64 -28.21 -2.82 4.16
C PRO A 64 -28.86 -3.01 2.78
N SER A 65 -29.97 -2.29 2.51
CA SER A 65 -30.64 -2.33 1.21
C SER A 65 -29.87 -1.67 0.06
N LYS A 66 -29.01 -0.68 0.36
CA LYS A 66 -28.14 -0.03 -0.64
C LYS A 66 -26.81 -0.76 -0.77
N GLY A 67 -26.36 -1.40 0.31
CA GLY A 67 -25.06 -2.04 0.39
C GLY A 67 -23.89 -1.06 0.49
N PHE A 68 -24.11 0.23 0.67
CA PHE A 68 -23.04 1.21 0.90
C PHE A 68 -23.54 2.49 1.56
N GLY A 69 -22.61 3.28 2.10
CA GLY A 69 -22.84 4.63 2.63
C GLY A 69 -22.00 4.93 3.86
N PHE A 70 -22.12 6.14 4.41
CA PHE A 70 -21.43 6.53 5.64
C PHE A 70 -22.12 5.98 6.87
N ASN A 71 -21.34 5.44 7.80
CA ASN A 71 -21.83 4.94 9.08
C ASN A 71 -22.28 6.07 10.03
N THR A 72 -21.55 7.20 10.03
CA THR A 72 -21.94 8.41 10.79
C THR A 72 -22.04 9.66 9.89
N PRO A 73 -23.08 9.80 9.05
CA PRO A 73 -23.22 10.93 8.12
C PRO A 73 -23.16 12.31 8.77
N ALA A 74 -23.55 12.42 10.05
CA ALA A 74 -23.45 13.67 10.82
C ALA A 74 -22.00 14.18 10.97
N ASN A 75 -21.00 13.32 10.79
CA ASN A 75 -19.57 13.65 10.84
C ASN A 75 -18.94 13.74 9.44
N MET A 76 -19.76 13.90 8.40
CA MET A 76 -19.34 14.05 7.02
C MET A 76 -19.77 15.40 6.48
N ARG A 77 -18.98 15.96 5.56
CA ARG A 77 -19.29 17.24 4.89
C ARG A 77 -18.93 17.19 3.42
N ASN A 78 -19.84 17.62 2.54
CA ASN A 78 -19.50 17.84 1.13
C ASN A 78 -18.60 19.07 1.00
N VAL A 79 -17.55 18.97 0.20
CA VAL A 79 -16.59 20.05 -0.06
C VAL A 79 -16.22 20.07 -1.54
N SER A 80 -15.84 21.23 -2.06
CA SER A 80 -15.24 21.30 -3.39
C SER A 80 -13.81 20.78 -3.38
N ALA A 81 -13.36 20.26 -4.53
CA ALA A 81 -11.97 19.88 -4.78
C ALA A 81 -11.45 20.63 -6.02
N SER A 82 -10.14 20.85 -6.08
CA SER A 82 -9.53 21.73 -7.10
C SER A 82 -9.27 21.06 -8.45
N GLY A 83 -9.59 19.77 -8.60
CA GLY A 83 -9.38 19.01 -9.82
C GLY A 83 -10.58 19.05 -10.77
N SER A 84 -10.59 18.11 -11.72
CA SER A 84 -11.66 17.89 -12.69
C SER A 84 -12.21 16.45 -12.60
N GLY A 85 -13.37 16.21 -13.19
CA GLY A 85 -14.06 14.93 -13.09
C GLY A 85 -14.40 14.58 -11.63
N VAL A 86 -14.15 13.33 -11.25
CA VAL A 86 -14.28 12.84 -9.86
C VAL A 86 -13.38 13.56 -8.85
N ARG A 87 -12.52 14.48 -9.31
CA ARG A 87 -11.61 15.29 -8.48
C ARG A 87 -12.11 16.72 -8.30
N SER A 88 -13.31 17.04 -8.79
CA SER A 88 -13.91 18.38 -8.72
C SER A 88 -14.67 18.62 -7.41
N ASP A 89 -15.06 17.56 -6.73
CA ASP A 89 -15.65 17.57 -5.40
C ASP A 89 -15.16 16.39 -4.55
N ALA A 90 -15.54 16.43 -3.27
CA ALA A 90 -15.16 15.44 -2.27
C ALA A 90 -16.15 15.43 -1.11
N VAL A 91 -16.02 14.42 -0.26
CA VAL A 91 -16.45 14.47 1.14
C VAL A 91 -15.26 14.73 2.07
N GLN A 92 -15.52 15.34 3.22
CA GLN A 92 -14.56 15.52 4.30
C GLN A 92 -15.01 14.73 5.54
N PHE A 93 -14.06 14.00 6.13
CA PHE A 93 -14.22 13.33 7.42
C PHE A 93 -13.97 14.35 8.55
N LEU A 94 -14.99 14.59 9.40
CA LEU A 94 -14.90 15.52 10.54
C LEU A 94 -14.48 14.82 11.83
N LYS A 95 -14.75 13.52 11.94
CA LYS A 95 -14.23 12.60 12.96
C LYS A 95 -13.35 11.57 12.28
N PHE A 96 -12.21 11.25 12.88
CA PHE A 96 -11.17 10.43 12.28
C PHE A 96 -10.38 9.68 13.35
N GLY A 97 -9.33 8.98 12.94
CA GLY A 97 -8.57 8.02 13.74
C GLY A 97 -8.86 6.60 13.25
N THR A 98 -7.86 5.71 13.26
CA THR A 98 -7.99 4.36 12.71
C THR A 98 -9.13 3.55 13.34
N LYS A 99 -9.52 3.88 14.58
CA LYS A 99 -10.62 3.25 15.32
C LYS A 99 -11.94 4.03 15.28
N SER A 100 -12.02 5.10 14.49
CA SER A 100 -13.26 5.87 14.35
C SER A 100 -14.31 5.04 13.61
N ASP A 101 -15.54 5.16 14.08
CA ASP A 101 -16.76 4.68 13.44
C ASP A 101 -17.21 5.55 12.26
N ASN A 102 -16.53 6.66 11.96
CA ASN A 102 -16.87 7.56 10.86
C ASN A 102 -16.29 7.05 9.53
N THR A 103 -16.78 5.89 9.11
CA THR A 103 -16.32 5.19 7.90
C THR A 103 -17.33 5.31 6.76
N PHE A 104 -16.82 5.24 5.54
CA PHE A 104 -17.58 4.78 4.40
C PHE A 104 -17.60 3.26 4.42
N ASN A 105 -18.79 2.69 4.39
CA ASN A 105 -19.04 1.26 4.41
C ASN A 105 -19.52 0.82 3.04
N VAL A 106 -19.06 -0.34 2.58
CA VAL A 106 -19.56 -1.00 1.37
C VAL A 106 -19.59 -2.51 1.59
N ASP A 107 -20.76 -3.10 1.38
CA ASP A 107 -20.98 -4.55 1.43
C ASP A 107 -20.32 -5.19 0.23
N LEU A 108 -19.42 -6.13 0.49
CA LEU A 108 -18.62 -6.82 -0.50
C LEU A 108 -18.57 -8.29 -0.15
N PRO A 109 -18.81 -9.22 -1.09
CA PRO A 109 -18.56 -10.63 -0.86
C PRO A 109 -17.14 -10.86 -0.36
N ASN A 110 -16.92 -11.84 0.51
CA ASN A 110 -15.57 -12.17 0.96
C ASN A 110 -14.61 -12.41 -0.22
N GLY A 111 -13.38 -11.92 -0.07
CA GLY A 111 -12.36 -11.99 -1.10
C GLY A 111 -11.21 -11.03 -0.88
N LEU A 112 -10.25 -11.05 -1.79
CA LEU A 112 -9.18 -10.05 -1.85
C LEU A 112 -9.58 -8.95 -2.84
N TYR A 113 -9.42 -7.70 -2.45
CA TYR A 113 -9.75 -6.53 -3.25
C TYR A 113 -8.54 -5.63 -3.46
N GLU A 114 -8.50 -4.94 -4.58
CA GLU A 114 -7.67 -3.76 -4.81
C GLU A 114 -8.55 -2.51 -4.63
N VAL A 115 -8.09 -1.59 -3.78
CA VAL A 115 -8.77 -0.32 -3.49
C VAL A 115 -7.87 0.81 -3.95
N LYS A 116 -8.31 1.53 -4.98
CA LYS A 116 -7.69 2.77 -5.42
C LYS A 116 -8.41 3.93 -4.78
N VAL A 117 -7.62 4.78 -4.12
CA VAL A 117 -8.10 5.95 -3.41
C VAL A 117 -7.72 7.20 -4.19
N ILE A 118 -8.64 8.15 -4.26
CA ILE A 118 -8.44 9.46 -4.83
C ILE A 118 -8.89 10.50 -3.80
N LEU A 119 -7.96 11.26 -3.25
CA LEU A 119 -8.27 12.31 -2.27
C LEU A 119 -8.81 13.58 -2.94
N GLY A 120 -9.51 14.39 -2.17
CA GLY A 120 -9.87 15.76 -2.56
C GLY A 120 -8.72 16.74 -2.30
N ASN A 121 -9.07 17.95 -1.87
CA ASN A 121 -8.06 18.91 -1.40
C ASN A 121 -7.47 18.43 -0.06
N THR A 122 -6.17 18.08 -0.07
CA THR A 122 -5.48 17.49 1.08
C THR A 122 -4.06 18.03 1.18
N SER A 123 -3.68 18.50 2.38
CA SER A 123 -2.29 18.82 2.68
C SER A 123 -1.47 17.55 2.89
N ARG A 124 -1.87 16.74 3.88
CA ARG A 124 -1.31 15.41 4.13
C ARG A 124 -2.31 14.56 4.91
N ALA A 125 -2.71 13.42 4.37
CA ALA A 125 -3.64 12.50 4.99
C ALA A 125 -3.18 11.05 4.84
N SER A 126 -3.71 10.17 5.68
CA SER A 126 -3.51 8.72 5.56
C SER A 126 -4.85 8.06 5.29
N VAL A 127 -4.82 6.85 4.74
CA VAL A 127 -6.02 6.03 4.55
C VAL A 127 -6.03 4.97 5.63
N ALA A 128 -7.18 4.79 6.30
CA ALA A 128 -7.40 3.69 7.22
C ALA A 128 -8.59 2.85 6.73
N ALA A 129 -8.45 1.53 6.88
CA ALA A 129 -9.54 0.59 6.67
C ALA A 129 -9.36 -0.62 7.58
N GLU A 130 -10.46 -1.22 8.00
CA GLU A 130 -10.47 -2.37 8.93
C GLU A 130 -9.73 -2.09 10.24
N GLY A 131 -9.91 -0.87 10.74
CA GLY A 131 -9.38 -0.44 12.03
C GLY A 131 -7.89 -0.08 12.03
N VAL A 132 -7.19 -0.11 10.90
CA VAL A 132 -5.74 0.14 10.82
C VAL A 132 -5.36 0.98 9.60
N TYR A 133 -4.16 1.55 9.60
CA TYR A 133 -3.63 2.26 8.43
C TYR A 133 -3.44 1.33 7.22
N GLN A 134 -3.67 1.89 6.03
CA GLN A 134 -3.50 1.20 4.76
C GLN A 134 -2.50 1.90 3.84
N ILE A 135 -2.60 3.23 3.76
CA ILE A 135 -1.68 4.12 3.02
C ILE A 135 -1.25 5.25 3.95
N MET A 136 0.05 5.58 3.95
CA MET A 136 0.62 6.61 4.81
C MET A 136 0.82 7.92 4.04
N ASN A 137 0.41 9.04 4.66
CA ASN A 137 0.88 10.40 4.32
C ASN A 137 0.82 10.78 2.82
N MET A 138 -0.31 10.50 2.17
CA MET A 138 -0.64 11.05 0.85
C MET A 138 -0.64 12.58 0.90
N THR A 139 0.06 13.23 -0.04
CA THR A 139 0.18 14.70 -0.10
C THR A 139 -0.24 15.26 -1.46
N GLY A 140 -0.87 16.43 -1.44
CA GLY A 140 -1.28 17.16 -2.64
C GLY A 140 -2.76 16.93 -2.96
N ASN A 141 -3.38 17.96 -3.54
CA ASN A 141 -4.77 17.89 -3.98
C ASN A 141 -4.90 16.80 -5.05
N GLY A 142 -5.88 15.93 -4.90
CA GLY A 142 -6.03 14.84 -5.84
C GLY A 142 -4.98 13.73 -5.71
N ALA A 143 -4.25 13.63 -4.60
CA ALA A 143 -3.35 12.49 -4.41
C ALA A 143 -4.10 11.16 -4.64
N SER A 144 -3.44 10.22 -5.34
CA SER A 144 -3.99 8.90 -5.61
C SER A 144 -2.96 7.83 -5.34
N ASP A 145 -3.42 6.73 -4.77
CA ASP A 145 -2.65 5.53 -4.48
C ASP A 145 -3.60 4.33 -4.41
N GLN A 146 -3.07 3.12 -4.33
CA GLN A 146 -3.84 1.90 -4.23
C GLN A 146 -3.22 0.90 -3.27
N PHE A 147 -4.06 0.07 -2.66
CA PHE A 147 -3.63 -1.02 -1.80
C PHE A 147 -4.53 -2.23 -1.97
N GLN A 148 -4.02 -3.41 -1.59
CA GLN A 148 -4.83 -4.64 -1.54
C GLN A 148 -5.29 -4.92 -0.11
N ILE A 149 -6.52 -5.40 0.06
CA ILE A 149 -7.10 -5.71 1.36
C ILE A 149 -8.04 -6.92 1.29
N PRO A 150 -7.95 -7.87 2.23
CA PRO A 150 -8.94 -8.95 2.32
C PRO A 150 -10.19 -8.46 3.04
N VAL A 151 -11.36 -8.77 2.47
CA VAL A 151 -12.67 -8.62 3.13
C VAL A 151 -13.10 -9.99 3.63
N THR A 152 -13.36 -10.10 4.94
CA THR A 152 -13.60 -11.39 5.63
C THR A 152 -14.95 -11.50 6.32
N ASP A 153 -15.63 -10.38 6.56
CA ASP A 153 -16.90 -10.25 7.27
C ASP A 153 -18.03 -9.70 6.38
N GLY A 154 -17.79 -9.61 5.07
CA GLY A 154 -18.77 -9.16 4.09
C GLY A 154 -18.88 -7.64 3.92
N GLN A 155 -18.04 -6.85 4.59
CA GLN A 155 -18.08 -5.39 4.47
C GLN A 155 -16.67 -4.78 4.49
N LEU A 156 -16.43 -3.74 3.71
CA LEU A 156 -15.24 -2.89 3.82
C LEU A 156 -15.61 -1.59 4.53
N ASN A 157 -14.85 -1.23 5.56
CA ASN A 157 -15.00 0.02 6.31
C ASN A 157 -13.74 0.88 6.14
N LEU A 158 -13.86 2.03 5.46
CA LEU A 158 -12.73 2.91 5.12
C LEU A 158 -12.96 4.35 5.57
N LEU A 159 -11.90 5.03 6.00
CA LEU A 159 -11.90 6.48 6.20
C LEU A 159 -10.57 7.13 5.78
N ILE A 160 -10.64 8.44 5.51
CA ILE A 160 -9.43 9.28 5.41
C ILE A 160 -9.16 9.87 6.79
N THR A 161 -7.93 9.73 7.25
CA THR A 161 -7.53 10.04 8.63
C THR A 161 -6.24 10.85 8.67
N GLU A 162 -5.80 11.16 9.87
CA GLU A 162 -4.66 12.01 10.19
C GLU A 162 -3.40 11.63 9.41
N GLY A 163 -2.84 12.65 8.75
CA GLY A 163 -1.44 12.69 8.32
C GLY A 163 -0.78 13.97 8.82
N LYS A 164 -1.45 15.12 8.64
CA LYS A 164 -1.12 16.39 9.30
C LYS A 164 -2.32 16.92 10.06
N GLU A 165 -2.17 17.04 11.37
CA GLU A 165 -3.17 17.64 12.26
C GLU A 165 -3.57 19.06 11.79
N GLY A 166 -4.84 19.41 12.00
CA GLY A 166 -5.38 20.72 11.63
C GLY A 166 -5.60 20.93 10.13
N THR A 167 -5.50 19.88 9.30
CA THR A 167 -5.78 19.94 7.86
C THR A 167 -7.00 19.10 7.50
N ALA A 168 -7.57 19.33 6.30
CA ALA A 168 -8.75 18.60 5.85
C ALA A 168 -8.37 17.18 5.39
N PHE A 169 -9.21 16.20 5.76
CA PHE A 169 -9.12 14.80 5.36
C PHE A 169 -10.27 14.49 4.40
N THR A 170 -9.97 14.50 3.11
CA THR A 170 -10.98 14.50 2.05
C THR A 170 -10.85 13.30 1.12
N LEU A 171 -11.99 12.79 0.64
CA LEU A 171 -12.10 11.69 -0.30
C LEU A 171 -12.94 12.13 -1.50
N SER A 172 -12.37 12.02 -2.68
CA SER A 172 -12.99 12.38 -3.96
C SER A 172 -13.51 11.15 -4.70
N ALA A 173 -12.74 10.06 -4.74
CA ALA A 173 -13.18 8.83 -5.40
C ALA A 173 -12.60 7.56 -4.77
N LEU A 174 -13.35 6.46 -4.90
CA LEU A 174 -12.88 5.10 -4.65
C LEU A 174 -13.18 4.22 -5.86
N GLU A 175 -12.19 3.41 -6.27
CA GLU A 175 -12.40 2.28 -7.18
C GLU A 175 -12.02 1.00 -6.44
N ILE A 176 -12.94 0.05 -6.33
CA ILE A 176 -12.77 -1.19 -5.59
C ILE A 176 -12.98 -2.36 -6.56
N ARG A 177 -11.95 -3.16 -6.75
CA ARG A 177 -11.96 -4.26 -7.72
C ARG A 177 -11.61 -5.57 -7.03
N LYS A 178 -12.44 -6.60 -7.21
CA LYS A 178 -12.16 -7.94 -6.69
C LYS A 178 -10.98 -8.56 -7.46
N LEU A 179 -10.02 -9.09 -6.72
CA LEU A 179 -8.84 -9.77 -7.25
C LEU A 179 -8.95 -11.30 -7.12
N SER A 180 -9.57 -11.76 -6.04
CA SER A 180 -9.69 -13.19 -5.72
C SER A 180 -10.90 -13.44 -4.83
N ASN A 181 -11.49 -14.62 -4.97
CA ASN A 181 -12.50 -15.12 -4.03
C ASN A 181 -11.91 -15.58 -2.69
N GLN A 182 -10.59 -15.75 -2.60
CA GLN A 182 -9.91 -16.08 -1.36
C GLN A 182 -9.57 -14.80 -0.59
N PRO A 183 -10.05 -14.62 0.65
CA PRO A 183 -9.81 -13.41 1.44
C PRO A 183 -8.44 -13.45 2.13
N VAL A 184 -7.39 -13.68 1.35
CA VAL A 184 -6.01 -13.76 1.82
C VAL A 184 -5.15 -12.78 1.04
N THR A 185 -4.25 -12.07 1.73
CA THR A 185 -3.33 -11.14 1.06
C THR A 185 -2.31 -11.88 0.22
N ASN A 186 -1.94 -11.29 -0.92
CA ASN A 186 -0.77 -11.73 -1.68
C ASN A 186 0.51 -11.61 -0.84
N ARG A 187 1.58 -12.26 -1.31
CA ARG A 187 2.89 -12.14 -0.67
C ARG A 187 3.33 -10.68 -0.72
N THR A 188 3.79 -10.14 0.41
CA THR A 188 4.01 -8.70 0.57
C THR A 188 5.33 -8.39 1.25
N ILE A 189 6.01 -7.36 0.75
CA ILE A 189 7.12 -6.69 1.42
C ILE A 189 6.55 -5.48 2.15
N TYR A 190 6.47 -5.56 3.47
CA TYR A 190 6.16 -4.43 4.34
C TYR A 190 7.44 -3.66 4.64
N ILE A 191 7.42 -2.34 4.45
CA ILE A 191 8.57 -1.47 4.72
C ILE A 191 8.22 -0.51 5.84
N GLY A 192 9.03 -0.50 6.90
CA GLY A 192 8.98 0.49 7.97
C GLY A 192 10.20 1.41 7.92
N GLY A 193 10.00 2.69 8.21
CA GLY A 193 11.10 3.64 8.27
C GLY A 193 10.70 5.10 8.35
N ASP A 194 11.66 5.97 8.05
CA ASP A 194 11.56 7.43 8.17
C ASP A 194 11.42 8.16 6.81
N SER A 195 11.76 9.47 6.78
CA SER A 195 11.72 10.32 5.57
C SER A 195 12.66 9.84 4.46
N THR A 196 13.72 9.11 4.78
CA THR A 196 14.63 8.55 3.76
C THR A 196 14.10 7.25 3.15
N VAL A 197 12.97 6.75 3.65
CA VAL A 197 12.35 5.48 3.28
C VAL A 197 10.95 5.69 2.69
N CYS A 198 10.19 6.66 3.19
CA CYS A 198 8.76 6.83 2.90
C CYS A 198 8.40 7.23 1.46
N ASN A 199 7.12 7.09 1.16
CA ASN A 199 6.51 7.59 -0.06
C ASN A 199 6.42 9.12 -0.03
N TYR A 200 6.53 9.72 -1.22
CA TYR A 200 6.34 11.13 -1.51
C TYR A 200 5.47 11.23 -2.77
N TYR A 201 4.48 12.10 -2.76
CA TYR A 201 3.47 12.15 -3.82
C TYR A 201 3.67 13.35 -4.75
N PRO A 202 3.32 13.21 -6.04
CA PRO A 202 2.82 11.99 -6.69
C PRO A 202 3.89 10.89 -6.80
N LEU A 203 3.51 9.62 -6.60
CA LEU A 203 4.45 8.49 -6.52
C LEU A 203 5.34 8.31 -7.76
N GLY A 204 4.87 8.74 -8.93
CA GLY A 204 5.62 8.64 -10.19
C GLY A 204 6.55 9.82 -10.50
N SER A 205 6.37 10.96 -9.83
CA SER A 205 6.99 12.23 -10.26
C SER A 205 7.50 13.12 -9.12
N SER A 206 7.39 12.69 -7.86
CA SER A 206 7.93 13.41 -6.71
C SER A 206 9.44 13.67 -6.86
N VAL A 207 9.87 14.89 -6.55
CA VAL A 207 11.29 15.32 -6.61
C VAL A 207 12.09 14.67 -5.50
N GLN A 208 11.55 14.66 -4.27
CA GLN A 208 12.06 13.90 -3.15
C GLN A 208 11.55 12.46 -3.20
N GLY A 209 12.35 11.50 -2.72
CA GLY A 209 11.91 10.12 -2.61
C GLY A 209 12.60 9.42 -1.45
N GLY A 210 11.87 8.54 -0.77
CA GLY A 210 12.49 7.51 0.07
C GLY A 210 12.80 6.27 -0.75
N TRP A 211 13.82 5.51 -0.38
CA TRP A 211 14.23 4.34 -1.15
C TRP A 211 13.14 3.25 -1.17
N GLY A 212 12.31 3.15 -0.13
CA GLY A 212 11.18 2.21 -0.07
C GLY A 212 10.13 2.49 -1.16
N GLN A 213 9.98 3.75 -1.58
CA GLN A 213 9.11 4.14 -2.70
C GLN A 213 9.65 3.65 -4.06
N MET A 214 10.98 3.51 -4.20
CA MET A 214 11.62 3.10 -5.45
C MET A 214 11.78 1.57 -5.55
N LEU A 215 11.67 0.87 -4.41
CA LEU A 215 11.86 -0.59 -4.33
C LEU A 215 11.00 -1.41 -5.31
N PRO A 216 9.73 -1.06 -5.62
CA PRO A 216 8.92 -1.82 -6.59
C PRO A 216 9.55 -1.96 -7.98
N SER A 217 10.48 -1.08 -8.37
CA SER A 217 11.20 -1.18 -9.66
C SER A 217 12.28 -2.27 -9.67
N TYR A 218 12.61 -2.84 -8.51
CA TYR A 218 13.65 -3.85 -8.31
C TYR A 218 13.10 -5.14 -7.68
N VAL A 219 11.78 -5.29 -7.64
CA VAL A 219 11.08 -6.45 -7.07
C VAL A 219 10.27 -7.13 -8.16
N ASN A 220 10.20 -8.47 -8.13
CA ASN A 220 9.26 -9.20 -8.97
C ASN A 220 7.82 -8.95 -8.53
N ASN A 221 7.16 -7.97 -9.15
CA ASN A 221 5.77 -7.57 -8.86
C ASN A 221 4.73 -8.64 -9.22
N ALA A 222 5.11 -9.72 -9.93
CA ALA A 222 4.24 -10.89 -10.08
C ALA A 222 4.24 -11.80 -8.84
N THR A 223 5.23 -11.64 -7.95
CA THR A 223 5.37 -12.43 -6.71
C THR A 223 5.05 -11.60 -5.47
N PHE A 224 5.52 -10.35 -5.42
CA PHE A 224 5.40 -9.52 -4.22
C PHE A 224 4.65 -8.22 -4.49
N GLN A 225 3.73 -7.89 -3.59
CA GLN A 225 3.30 -6.52 -3.37
C GLN A 225 4.35 -5.78 -2.52
N VAL A 226 4.43 -4.46 -2.65
CA VAL A 226 5.25 -3.62 -1.77
C VAL A 226 4.33 -2.64 -1.04
N ARG A 227 4.39 -2.65 0.29
CA ARG A 227 3.61 -1.76 1.16
C ARG A 227 4.57 -0.92 1.99
N ASN A 228 4.81 0.31 1.54
CA ASN A 228 5.68 1.24 2.23
C ASN A 228 4.92 2.00 3.32
N MET A 229 5.08 1.54 4.57
CA MET A 229 4.43 2.10 5.76
C MET A 229 5.32 3.13 6.48
N ALA A 230 6.47 3.50 5.90
CA ALA A 230 7.36 4.50 6.47
C ALA A 230 6.75 5.92 6.45
N THR A 231 7.17 6.77 7.39
CA THR A 231 6.67 8.14 7.54
C THR A 231 7.79 9.14 7.85
N GLY A 232 7.68 10.37 7.34
CA GLY A 232 8.69 11.40 7.62
C GLY A 232 8.80 11.74 9.10
N GLY A 233 10.04 11.85 9.61
CA GLY A 233 10.32 12.19 11.01
C GLY A 233 10.12 11.05 12.02
N GLN A 234 9.78 9.84 11.55
CA GLN A 234 9.45 8.72 12.42
C GLN A 234 10.64 8.22 13.25
N ILE A 235 10.33 7.76 14.46
CA ILE A 235 11.25 7.08 15.40
C ILE A 235 10.72 5.68 15.72
N ALA A 236 11.57 4.80 16.25
CA ALA A 236 11.21 3.42 16.62
C ALA A 236 10.01 3.37 17.57
N ARG A 237 10.00 4.24 18.59
CA ARG A 237 8.93 4.32 19.60
C ARG A 237 7.57 4.62 18.97
N GLY A 238 7.51 5.63 18.11
CA GLY A 238 6.27 6.02 17.45
C GLY A 238 5.83 4.98 16.42
N PHE A 239 6.77 4.40 15.66
CA PHE A 239 6.40 3.39 14.65
C PHE A 239 5.71 2.19 15.30
N ARG A 240 6.24 1.78 16.46
CA ARG A 240 5.69 0.70 17.28
C ARG A 240 4.32 1.06 17.88
N ASN A 241 4.20 2.24 18.48
CA ASN A 241 3.07 2.55 19.36
C ASN A 241 1.90 3.25 18.63
N ASP A 242 2.16 3.98 17.55
CA ASP A 242 1.20 4.92 16.96
C ASP A 242 0.51 4.34 15.70
N GLY A 243 0.44 3.02 15.59
CA GLY A 243 -0.42 2.29 14.63
C GLY A 243 0.26 1.77 13.37
N GLN A 244 1.48 2.18 13.02
CA GLN A 244 2.18 1.64 11.84
C GLN A 244 2.53 0.16 12.01
N MET A 245 3.09 -0.20 13.18
CA MET A 245 3.37 -1.60 13.49
C MET A 245 2.08 -2.43 13.59
N GLU A 246 1.01 -1.89 14.18
CA GLU A 246 -0.30 -2.54 14.26
C GLU A 246 -0.83 -2.86 12.85
N ALA A 247 -0.75 -1.91 11.92
CA ALA A 247 -1.18 -2.08 10.53
C ALA A 247 -0.43 -3.21 9.82
N ILE A 248 0.87 -3.34 10.06
CA ILE A 248 1.67 -4.45 9.50
C ILE A 248 1.26 -5.77 10.14
N LEU A 249 1.19 -5.84 11.48
CA LEU A 249 0.88 -7.06 12.23
C LEU A 249 -0.53 -7.60 11.98
N LYS A 250 -1.44 -6.76 11.50
CA LYS A 250 -2.80 -7.16 11.08
C LYS A 250 -2.76 -8.13 9.90
N TYR A 251 -1.81 -7.98 8.97
CA TYR A 251 -1.83 -8.69 7.68
C TYR A 251 -0.57 -9.50 7.38
N ILE A 252 0.55 -9.22 8.04
CA ILE A 252 1.81 -9.91 7.81
C ILE A 252 1.70 -11.38 8.24
N LYS A 253 2.22 -12.28 7.40
CA LYS A 253 2.09 -13.74 7.58
C LYS A 253 3.31 -14.48 7.03
N PRO A 254 3.40 -15.82 7.17
CA PRO A 254 4.48 -16.60 6.58
C PRO A 254 4.64 -16.35 5.07
N GLY A 255 5.89 -16.19 4.64
CA GLY A 255 6.24 -15.82 3.27
C GLY A 255 6.45 -14.32 3.06
N ASP A 256 5.84 -13.45 3.87
CA ASP A 256 6.03 -12.00 3.77
C ASP A 256 7.40 -11.55 4.32
N TYR A 257 7.84 -10.38 3.86
CA TYR A 257 9.04 -9.71 4.34
C TYR A 257 8.69 -8.45 5.12
N PHE A 258 9.39 -8.20 6.23
CA PHE A 258 9.37 -6.92 6.92
C PHE A 258 10.76 -6.29 6.90
N ILE A 259 10.93 -5.23 6.10
CA ILE A 259 12.18 -4.46 6.02
C ILE A 259 12.02 -3.21 6.88
N LEU A 260 12.85 -3.07 7.91
CA LEU A 260 12.76 -1.97 8.86
C LEU A 260 14.06 -1.16 8.88
N GLN A 261 13.95 0.15 8.64
CA GLN A 261 15.06 1.11 8.71
C GLN A 261 14.67 2.33 9.54
N LEU A 262 15.16 2.41 10.77
CA LEU A 262 14.98 3.55 11.69
C LEU A 262 16.32 3.86 12.37
N GLY A 263 16.37 4.99 13.10
CA GLY A 263 17.58 5.43 13.81
C GLY A 263 17.96 6.89 13.53
N ILE A 264 17.62 7.45 12.35
CA ILE A 264 17.99 8.83 12.00
C ILE A 264 17.37 9.81 13.00
N ASN A 265 16.05 9.76 13.16
CA ASN A 265 15.35 10.68 14.05
C ASN A 265 15.49 10.25 15.52
N ASP A 266 15.73 8.97 15.81
CA ASP A 266 15.93 8.48 17.18
C ASP A 266 17.15 9.12 17.84
N THR A 267 18.19 9.46 17.07
CA THR A 267 19.37 10.19 17.58
C THR A 267 19.14 11.67 17.88
N ASN A 268 17.98 12.23 17.51
CA ASN A 268 17.67 13.62 17.81
C ASN A 268 17.29 13.78 19.29
N ALA A 269 18.03 14.61 20.03
CA ALA A 269 17.82 14.83 21.47
C ALA A 269 16.37 15.20 21.83
N LYS A 270 15.65 15.91 20.95
CA LYS A 270 14.25 16.29 21.17
C LYS A 270 13.30 15.09 21.32
N ASN A 271 13.67 13.94 20.75
CA ASN A 271 12.87 12.72 20.76
C ASN A 271 13.16 11.85 21.99
N ASN A 272 14.08 12.29 22.88
CA ASN A 272 14.39 11.69 24.17
C ASN A 272 14.45 10.15 24.15
N THR A 273 15.15 9.61 23.16
CA THR A 273 15.31 8.17 22.98
C THR A 273 16.78 7.81 23.12
N THR A 274 17.11 7.04 24.15
CA THR A 274 18.48 6.54 24.32
C THR A 274 18.74 5.40 23.34
N GLU A 275 20.01 5.14 23.02
CA GLU A 275 20.38 4.02 22.14
C GLU A 275 19.89 2.66 22.67
N ALA A 276 19.96 2.46 23.98
CA ALA A 276 19.43 1.25 24.63
C ALA A 276 17.91 1.12 24.45
N GLN A 277 17.15 2.21 24.61
CA GLN A 277 15.71 2.21 24.36
C GLN A 277 15.39 1.93 22.88
N PHE A 278 16.12 2.56 21.95
CA PHE A 278 15.99 2.30 20.53
C PHE A 278 16.17 0.79 20.23
N LYS A 279 17.25 0.19 20.73
CA LYS A 279 17.55 -1.22 20.51
C LYS A 279 16.45 -2.15 21.04
N GLU A 280 15.95 -1.91 22.25
CA GLU A 280 14.89 -2.74 22.84
C GLU A 280 13.54 -2.58 22.13
N ILE A 281 13.20 -1.37 21.68
CA ILE A 281 11.99 -1.13 20.90
C ILE A 281 12.09 -1.84 19.53
N MET A 282 13.23 -1.74 18.86
CA MET A 282 13.49 -2.44 17.60
C MET A 282 13.44 -3.95 17.78
N ARG A 283 14.01 -4.48 18.88
CA ARG A 283 13.94 -5.91 19.24
C ARG A 283 12.51 -6.40 19.37
N ASP A 284 11.68 -5.65 20.08
CA ASP A 284 10.29 -6.01 20.27
C ASP A 284 9.53 -6.07 18.93
N MET A 285 9.71 -5.07 18.04
CA MET A 285 9.10 -5.10 16.71
C MET A 285 9.57 -6.29 15.86
N VAL A 286 10.87 -6.62 15.89
CA VAL A 286 11.42 -7.82 15.23
C VAL A 286 10.73 -9.08 15.74
N ARG A 287 10.61 -9.24 17.06
CA ARG A 287 9.97 -10.43 17.67
C ARG A 287 8.49 -10.52 17.35
N GLN A 288 7.77 -9.41 17.33
CA GLN A 288 6.36 -9.37 16.93
C GLN A 288 6.17 -9.78 15.47
N ALA A 289 7.02 -9.32 14.54
CA ALA A 289 6.93 -9.74 13.14
C ALA A 289 7.32 -11.22 12.95
N LYS A 290 8.36 -11.69 13.65
CA LYS A 290 8.77 -13.11 13.64
C LYS A 290 7.68 -14.02 14.21
N SER A 291 6.95 -13.60 15.23
CA SER A 291 5.86 -14.41 15.80
C SER A 291 4.67 -14.58 14.83
N LYS A 292 4.56 -13.72 13.81
CA LYS A 292 3.65 -13.89 12.66
C LYS A 292 4.23 -14.77 11.54
N GLY A 293 5.46 -15.27 11.70
CA GLY A 293 6.14 -16.13 10.73
C GLY A 293 6.79 -15.39 9.55
N ALA A 294 6.84 -14.05 9.60
CA ALA A 294 7.46 -13.24 8.55
C ALA A 294 9.00 -13.32 8.60
N THR A 295 9.65 -13.13 7.45
CA THR A 295 11.12 -12.91 7.43
C THR A 295 11.39 -11.44 7.70
N VAL A 296 12.20 -11.16 8.71
CA VAL A 296 12.56 -9.78 9.10
C VAL A 296 13.93 -9.43 8.55
N VAL A 297 14.04 -8.21 8.02
CA VAL A 297 15.28 -7.60 7.53
C VAL A 297 15.47 -6.27 8.25
N LEU A 298 16.57 -6.14 8.99
CA LEU A 298 16.98 -4.85 9.55
C LEU A 298 17.91 -4.14 8.58
N SER A 299 17.68 -2.84 8.35
CA SER A 299 18.54 -2.01 7.51
C SER A 299 19.17 -0.86 8.30
N THR A 300 20.46 -0.62 8.09
CA THR A 300 21.18 0.52 8.68
C THR A 300 20.98 1.77 7.81
N PRO A 301 20.45 2.90 8.35
CA PRO A 301 20.31 4.09 7.53
C PRO A 301 21.63 4.61 6.95
N GLN A 302 21.57 5.06 5.70
CA GLN A 302 22.64 5.74 4.97
C GLN A 302 23.20 6.97 5.69
N GLY A 303 24.36 7.49 5.28
CA GLY A 303 24.91 8.73 5.83
C GLY A 303 24.29 10.01 5.26
N ARG A 304 24.86 11.14 5.65
CA ARG A 304 24.62 12.43 4.99
C ARG A 304 25.50 12.55 3.76
N ALA A 305 25.02 13.26 2.74
CA ALA A 305 25.74 13.52 1.49
C ALA A 305 27.16 14.09 1.68
N THR A 306 27.41 14.75 2.81
CA THR A 306 28.65 15.48 3.13
C THR A 306 29.59 14.72 4.05
N ASP A 307 29.34 13.45 4.37
CA ASP A 307 30.16 12.66 5.29
C ASP A 307 31.48 12.18 4.67
N PHE A 308 32.15 13.04 3.91
CA PHE A 308 33.45 12.77 3.31
C PHE A 308 34.58 13.29 4.19
N ASN A 309 35.63 12.48 4.37
CA ASN A 309 36.87 12.93 5.00
C ASN A 309 37.78 13.67 3.98
N SER A 310 38.94 14.13 4.44
CA SER A 310 39.92 14.85 3.60
C SER A 310 40.49 14.03 2.43
N ALA A 311 40.36 12.70 2.47
CA ALA A 311 40.75 11.78 1.39
C ALA A 311 39.58 11.44 0.45
N ASN A 312 38.45 12.16 0.53
CA ASN A 312 37.23 11.89 -0.22
C ASN A 312 36.67 10.48 -0.02
N VAL A 313 36.85 9.90 1.16
CA VAL A 313 36.19 8.66 1.57
C VAL A 313 34.94 9.00 2.39
N HIS A 314 33.80 8.46 1.99
CA HIS A 314 32.53 8.64 2.70
C HIS A 314 32.47 7.74 3.93
N GLN A 315 32.21 8.30 5.12
CA GLN A 315 32.27 7.60 6.41
C GLN A 315 31.07 7.96 7.31
N ALA A 316 30.13 7.03 7.46
CA ALA A 316 28.89 7.23 8.22
C ALA A 316 28.59 6.11 9.24
N GLU A 317 29.60 5.30 9.58
CA GLU A 317 29.43 4.05 10.34
C GLU A 317 28.86 4.26 11.75
N ASN A 318 29.23 5.38 12.38
CA ASN A 318 28.86 5.75 13.76
C ASN A 318 27.55 6.54 13.86
N ARG A 319 26.84 6.75 12.74
CA ARG A 319 25.58 7.48 12.74
C ARG A 319 24.40 6.60 13.16
N TRP A 320 23.31 7.24 13.58
CA TRP A 320 21.95 6.67 13.60
C TRP A 320 21.76 5.41 14.46
N TYR A 321 22.57 5.21 15.50
CA TYR A 321 22.57 3.97 16.29
C TYR A 321 22.81 2.71 15.45
N ASN A 322 23.54 2.83 14.33
CA ASN A 322 23.82 1.72 13.42
C ASN A 322 24.54 0.55 14.10
N ALA A 323 25.39 0.81 15.10
CA ALA A 323 26.01 -0.24 15.91
C ALA A 323 24.96 -1.13 16.59
N SER A 324 23.94 -0.51 17.21
CA SER A 324 22.81 -1.24 17.82
C SER A 324 21.97 -2.01 16.81
N THR A 325 21.71 -1.46 15.62
CA THR A 325 20.99 -2.17 14.54
C THR A 325 21.76 -3.41 14.07
N ARG A 326 23.08 -3.30 13.87
CA ARG A 326 23.95 -4.43 13.49
C ARG A 326 23.96 -5.50 14.58
N ALA A 327 24.18 -5.11 15.84
CA ALA A 327 24.18 -6.02 16.97
C ALA A 327 22.82 -6.73 17.12
N LEU A 328 21.72 -6.00 16.98
CA LEU A 328 20.37 -6.57 17.06
C LEU A 328 20.11 -7.61 15.97
N ALA A 329 20.55 -7.35 14.74
CA ALA A 329 20.37 -8.30 13.64
C ALA A 329 21.05 -9.64 13.93
N GLN A 330 22.27 -9.59 14.49
CA GLN A 330 22.99 -10.77 14.94
C GLN A 330 22.29 -11.47 16.12
N GLU A 331 21.91 -10.72 17.14
CA GLU A 331 21.27 -11.25 18.36
C GLU A 331 19.92 -11.93 18.09
N GLU A 332 19.09 -11.37 17.22
CA GLU A 332 17.79 -11.93 16.86
C GLU A 332 17.85 -12.90 15.67
N GLY A 333 19.04 -13.11 15.09
CA GLY A 333 19.26 -13.99 13.95
C GLY A 333 18.43 -13.61 12.74
N VAL A 334 18.38 -12.31 12.41
CA VAL A 334 17.64 -11.77 11.26
C VAL A 334 18.59 -11.22 10.21
N THR A 335 18.11 -11.12 8.96
CA THR A 335 18.90 -10.59 7.86
C THR A 335 19.29 -9.14 8.14
N LEU A 336 20.57 -8.82 7.96
CA LEU A 336 21.07 -7.45 7.99
C LEU A 336 21.29 -6.96 6.56
N MET A 337 20.59 -5.89 6.22
CA MET A 337 20.84 -5.05 5.05
C MET A 337 21.71 -3.87 5.50
N ASP A 338 23.05 -3.98 5.45
CA ASP A 338 23.94 -2.90 5.90
C ASP A 338 24.05 -1.76 4.88
N LEU A 339 22.93 -1.08 4.61
CA LEU A 339 22.82 -0.03 3.60
C LEU A 339 23.77 1.13 3.92
N ASN A 340 24.03 1.44 5.19
CA ASN A 340 25.02 2.44 5.60
C ASN A 340 26.41 2.18 5.02
N LYS A 341 26.90 0.93 5.14
CA LYS A 341 28.21 0.53 4.63
C LYS A 341 28.22 0.51 3.10
N LEU A 342 27.20 -0.11 2.50
CA LEU A 342 27.14 -0.26 1.04
C LEU A 342 26.94 1.08 0.32
N SER A 343 26.11 1.97 0.86
CA SER A 343 25.92 3.31 0.30
C SER A 343 27.17 4.15 0.46
N SER A 344 27.88 4.07 1.60
CA SER A 344 29.15 4.80 1.78
C SER A 344 30.22 4.36 0.78
N ALA A 345 30.31 3.06 0.48
CA ALA A 345 31.20 2.56 -0.57
C ALA A 345 30.82 3.12 -1.95
N TYR A 346 29.51 3.14 -2.28
CA TYR A 346 29.02 3.72 -3.52
C TYR A 346 29.30 5.24 -3.61
N PHE A 347 29.01 6.00 -2.55
CA PHE A 347 29.29 7.43 -2.49
C PHE A 347 30.77 7.75 -2.63
N THR A 348 31.65 6.95 -1.99
CA THR A 348 33.10 7.04 -2.20
C THR A 348 33.48 6.84 -3.67
N SER A 349 32.86 5.87 -4.36
CA SER A 349 33.18 5.57 -5.76
C SER A 349 32.77 6.66 -6.76
N ILE A 350 31.76 7.46 -6.45
CA ILE A 350 31.27 8.55 -7.33
C ILE A 350 31.78 9.93 -6.90
N GLY A 351 32.34 10.03 -5.70
CA GLY A 351 32.89 11.25 -5.13
C GLY A 351 31.85 12.23 -4.57
N PRO A 352 32.31 13.31 -3.90
CA PRO A 352 31.44 14.22 -3.14
C PRO A 352 30.40 14.96 -3.98
N ALA A 353 30.79 15.51 -5.13
CA ALA A 353 29.89 16.32 -5.96
C ALA A 353 28.73 15.50 -6.54
N ALA A 354 29.03 14.29 -7.05
CA ALA A 354 28.01 13.38 -7.56
C ALA A 354 27.11 12.85 -6.44
N THR A 355 27.68 12.59 -5.25
CA THR A 355 26.89 12.20 -4.06
C THR A 355 25.94 13.31 -3.64
N LEU A 356 26.39 14.56 -3.60
CA LEU A 356 25.53 15.70 -3.25
C LEU A 356 24.36 15.85 -4.23
N ALA A 357 24.57 15.58 -5.52
CA ALA A 357 23.51 15.60 -6.53
C ALA A 357 22.45 14.49 -6.37
N LEU A 358 22.66 13.49 -5.50
CA LEU A 358 21.68 12.46 -5.15
C LEU A 358 20.76 12.87 -3.99
N TYR A 359 20.99 14.04 -3.40
CA TYR A 359 20.20 14.57 -2.30
C TYR A 359 19.40 15.80 -2.72
N MET A 360 18.45 16.21 -1.89
CA MET A 360 17.68 17.43 -2.11
C MET A 360 18.60 18.67 -2.04
N ASN A 361 18.33 19.68 -2.87
CA ASN A 361 19.17 20.88 -2.93
C ASN A 361 19.19 21.60 -1.56
N GLY A 362 20.39 21.87 -1.02
CA GLY A 362 20.57 22.47 0.29
C GLY A 362 20.31 21.53 1.47
N ASP A 363 20.10 20.23 1.24
CA ASP A 363 19.78 19.24 2.26
C ASP A 363 20.69 18.01 2.14
N SER A 364 21.53 17.79 3.16
CA SER A 364 22.47 16.67 3.16
C SER A 364 21.89 15.36 3.70
N LEU A 365 20.63 15.32 4.15
CA LEU A 365 20.01 14.14 4.76
C LEU A 365 19.01 13.46 3.83
N HIS A 366 18.20 14.23 3.13
CA HIS A 366 17.09 13.68 2.36
C HIS A 366 17.49 13.37 0.91
N PRO A 367 17.42 12.10 0.47
CA PRO A 367 17.64 11.76 -0.92
C PRO A 367 16.59 12.42 -1.83
N ASN A 368 17.03 12.86 -3.01
CA ASN A 368 16.09 13.11 -4.09
C ASN A 368 15.68 11.78 -4.74
N ARG A 369 14.77 11.80 -5.72
CA ARG A 369 14.30 10.59 -6.41
C ARG A 369 15.44 9.76 -7.01
N GLN A 370 16.48 10.37 -7.57
CA GLN A 370 17.61 9.65 -8.14
C GLN A 370 18.44 8.97 -7.05
N GLY A 371 18.73 9.67 -5.94
CA GLY A 371 19.41 9.08 -4.79
C GLY A 371 18.63 7.94 -4.16
N ALA A 372 17.31 8.12 -3.99
CA ALA A 372 16.41 7.09 -3.51
C ALA A 372 16.44 5.84 -4.40
N ALA A 373 16.50 6.02 -5.72
CA ALA A 373 16.58 4.93 -6.67
C ALA A 373 17.93 4.19 -6.58
N GLN A 374 19.04 4.90 -6.34
CA GLN A 374 20.35 4.27 -6.11
C GLN A 374 20.38 3.49 -4.80
N LEU A 375 19.82 4.04 -3.72
CA LEU A 375 19.69 3.33 -2.46
C LEU A 375 18.84 2.06 -2.60
N ALA A 376 17.68 2.15 -3.28
CA ALA A 376 16.82 1.00 -3.53
C ALA A 376 17.50 -0.07 -4.37
N ARG A 377 18.30 0.33 -5.38
CA ARG A 377 19.13 -0.59 -6.19
C ARG A 377 20.13 -1.34 -5.31
N ILE A 378 20.80 -0.64 -4.40
CA ILE A 378 21.77 -1.25 -3.46
C ILE A 378 21.05 -2.23 -2.53
N VAL A 379 19.90 -1.84 -1.96
CA VAL A 379 19.07 -2.71 -1.12
C VAL A 379 18.70 -3.99 -1.86
N ALA A 380 18.08 -3.88 -3.04
CA ALA A 380 17.64 -5.05 -3.80
C ALA A 380 18.83 -5.95 -4.19
N ALA A 381 19.94 -5.37 -4.66
CA ALA A 381 21.12 -6.13 -5.04
C ALA A 381 21.71 -6.92 -3.86
N ASP A 382 21.75 -6.34 -2.67
CA ASP A 382 22.28 -7.03 -1.50
C ASP A 382 21.33 -8.10 -0.96
N LEU A 383 20.01 -7.83 -0.91
CA LEU A 383 19.02 -8.85 -0.52
C LEU A 383 19.03 -10.05 -1.48
N LYS A 384 19.18 -9.80 -2.78
CA LYS A 384 19.40 -10.85 -3.79
C LYS A 384 20.69 -11.63 -3.55
N ARG A 385 21.80 -10.94 -3.28
CA ARG A 385 23.10 -11.56 -2.95
C ARG A 385 23.00 -12.46 -1.71
N GLN A 386 22.17 -12.07 -0.74
CA GLN A 386 21.89 -12.85 0.47
C GLN A 386 20.86 -13.98 0.26
N GLY A 387 20.34 -14.15 -0.96
CA GLY A 387 19.45 -15.26 -1.32
C GLY A 387 17.97 -15.03 -0.98
N LEU A 388 17.55 -13.78 -0.72
CA LEU A 388 16.12 -13.49 -0.56
C LEU A 388 15.43 -13.53 -1.93
N ASN A 389 14.37 -14.34 -2.02
CA ASN A 389 13.61 -14.52 -3.25
C ASN A 389 12.83 -13.25 -3.60
N GLY A 390 12.72 -12.95 -4.91
CA GLY A 390 11.90 -11.84 -5.42
C GLY A 390 12.63 -10.51 -5.64
N PHE A 391 13.95 -10.46 -5.38
CA PHE A 391 14.85 -9.33 -5.66
C PHE A 391 15.81 -9.59 -6.83
#